data_AF-A0A5V8MYQ6-F1
#
_entry.id   AF-A0A5V8MYQ6-F1
#
_cell.length_a   1.000
_cell.length_b   1.000
_cell.length_c   1.000
_cell.angle_alpha   90.00
_cell.angle_beta   90.00
_cell.angle_gamma   90.00
#
_symmetry.space_group_name_H-M   'P 1'
#
loop_
_entity.id
_entity.type
_entity.pdbx_description
1 polymer ?
#
loop_
_entity_poly.entity_id
_entity_poly.type
_entity_poly.pdbx_seq_one_letter_code
_entity_poly.pdbx_strand_id
1 'polypeptide(L)'
;MARSRNIKPGFFTNDELAECSPYARLLFAGLWTIADKEGRLDDRPKKIKAMVLPFDDVDCNDLLQQLHRHKFINRYQVNGGSYIQINNWKKHQNPHCKEAASEIPEPVENNNSTMQVQCKDDKEEEKEDAESLQVIENNGVPEKHHASTVQEPVENSLNPADSLNLIPDSLNLIPDSLSNTQAADATCEGAGADVHKISSRYAFEGNIVRLNHKDYEAWKRLYPNIDLKYELERLDIEFSHEKPKNWFITASQKLSYQNKQALSRPVRKVANGLQAEGFATKDYGQTEMPSWAQE
;
A
#
# COMPACT_ATOMS: atom_id res chain seq x y z
N MET A 1 -16.78 -4.87 11.79
CA MET A 1 -15.97 -3.84 12.49
C MET A 1 -15.27 -3.00 11.43
N ALA A 2 -15.13 -1.69 11.62
CA ALA A 2 -14.43 -0.84 10.65
C ALA A 2 -12.92 -1.16 10.62
N ARG A 3 -12.30 -1.00 9.45
CA ARG A 3 -10.90 -1.37 9.16
C ARG A 3 -10.18 -0.22 8.48
N SER A 4 -8.93 0.04 8.89
CA SER A 4 -8.07 1.00 8.20
C SER A 4 -7.76 0.51 6.78
N ARG A 5 -7.97 1.37 5.78
CA ARG A 5 -7.63 1.15 4.36
C ARG A 5 -6.79 2.33 3.84
N ASN A 6 -6.09 2.14 2.72
CA ASN A 6 -5.24 3.19 2.13
C ASN A 6 -6.00 3.89 0.98
N ILE A 7 -5.99 5.23 0.97
CA ILE A 7 -6.52 6.03 -0.15
C ILE A 7 -5.34 6.45 -1.05
N LYS A 8 -5.24 5.83 -2.23
CA LYS A 8 -4.22 6.15 -3.24
C LYS A 8 -4.52 7.54 -3.85
N PRO A 9 -3.52 8.37 -4.21
CA PRO A 9 -3.75 9.69 -4.81
C PRO A 9 -4.68 9.69 -6.03
N GLY A 10 -4.61 8.64 -6.87
CA GLY A 10 -5.50 8.43 -8.02
C GLY A 10 -6.99 8.25 -7.70
N PHE A 11 -7.40 8.31 -6.43
CA PHE A 11 -8.79 8.47 -6.01
C PHE A 11 -9.32 9.89 -6.28
N PHE A 12 -8.48 10.92 -6.09
CA PHE A 12 -8.86 12.32 -6.23
C PHE A 12 -8.74 12.84 -7.68
N THR A 13 -8.00 12.13 -8.54
CA THR A 13 -7.79 12.44 -9.96
C THR A 13 -8.49 11.40 -10.85
N ASN A 14 -9.70 10.97 -10.47
CA ASN A 14 -10.51 10.04 -11.24
C ASN A 14 -11.77 10.78 -11.72
N ASP A 15 -11.85 11.01 -13.03
CA ASP A 15 -12.86 11.89 -13.62
C ASP A 15 -14.28 11.31 -13.48
N GLU A 16 -14.46 10.01 -13.72
CA GLU A 16 -15.72 9.28 -13.49
C GLU A 16 -16.19 9.36 -12.02
N LEU A 17 -15.26 9.46 -11.06
CA LEU A 17 -15.57 9.67 -9.65
C LEU A 17 -15.82 11.15 -9.32
N ALA A 18 -15.27 12.08 -10.10
CA ALA A 18 -15.52 13.52 -9.96
C ALA A 18 -16.96 13.89 -10.36
N GLU A 19 -17.53 13.20 -11.36
CA GLU A 19 -18.96 13.27 -11.74
C GLU A 19 -19.93 12.80 -10.63
N CYS A 20 -19.43 12.06 -9.63
CA CYS A 20 -20.20 11.75 -8.42
C CYS A 20 -20.20 12.95 -7.45
N SER A 21 -21.31 13.15 -6.74
CA SER A 21 -21.42 14.18 -5.68
C SER A 21 -20.32 14.03 -4.61
N PRO A 22 -19.88 15.11 -3.95
CA PRO A 22 -18.84 15.03 -2.91
C PRO A 22 -19.15 14.02 -1.80
N TYR A 23 -20.43 13.90 -1.42
CA TYR A 23 -20.89 12.90 -0.45
C TYR A 23 -20.85 11.46 -1.00
N ALA A 24 -21.12 11.22 -2.29
CA ALA A 24 -20.95 9.91 -2.89
C ALA A 24 -19.46 9.51 -2.96
N ARG A 25 -18.55 10.46 -3.21
CA ARG A 25 -17.10 10.22 -3.13
C ARG A 25 -16.66 9.87 -1.70
N LEU A 26 -17.10 10.65 -0.70
CA LEU A 26 -16.80 10.38 0.71
C LEU A 26 -17.37 9.03 1.14
N LEU A 27 -18.60 8.72 0.74
CA LEU A 27 -19.23 7.41 0.96
C LEU A 27 -18.37 6.28 0.36
N PHE A 28 -17.91 6.40 -0.88
CA PHE A 28 -17.11 5.36 -1.54
C PHE A 28 -15.81 5.06 -0.78
N ALA A 29 -15.08 6.08 -0.32
CA ALA A 29 -13.91 5.88 0.55
C ALA A 29 -14.28 5.19 1.87
N GLY A 30 -15.41 5.57 2.47
CA GLY A 30 -15.93 4.95 3.69
C GLY A 30 -16.39 3.50 3.52
N LEU A 31 -16.99 3.13 2.38
CA LEU A 31 -17.39 1.76 2.04
C LEU A 31 -16.21 0.79 2.17
N TRP A 32 -15.01 1.21 1.75
CA TRP A 32 -13.80 0.38 1.83
C TRP A 32 -13.46 -0.02 3.28
N THR A 33 -13.78 0.84 4.26
CA THR A 33 -13.50 0.59 5.69
C THR A 33 -14.45 -0.43 6.32
N ILE A 34 -15.69 -0.53 5.82
CA ILE A 34 -16.72 -1.43 6.34
C ILE A 34 -16.81 -2.74 5.55
N ALA A 35 -16.43 -2.73 4.27
CA ALA A 35 -16.36 -3.90 3.41
C ALA A 35 -15.35 -4.95 3.92
N ASP A 36 -15.66 -6.21 3.64
CA ASP A 36 -14.83 -7.36 4.00
C ASP A 36 -13.55 -7.51 3.15
N LYS A 37 -12.91 -8.67 3.27
CA LYS A 37 -11.66 -9.01 2.59
C LYS A 37 -11.80 -9.07 1.06
N GLU A 38 -12.96 -9.46 0.53
CA GLU A 38 -13.22 -9.54 -0.91
C GLU A 38 -13.89 -8.26 -1.46
N GLY A 39 -14.15 -7.28 -0.59
CA GLY A 39 -14.70 -5.98 -0.95
C GLY A 39 -16.23 -5.97 -0.92
N ARG A 40 -16.85 -6.85 -0.12
CA ARG A 40 -18.31 -7.04 -0.05
C ARG A 40 -18.92 -6.49 1.22
N LEU A 41 -20.20 -6.12 1.16
CA LEU A 41 -21.01 -5.70 2.30
C LEU A 41 -22.52 -5.95 2.07
N ASP A 42 -23.31 -5.94 3.15
CA ASP A 42 -24.77 -5.82 3.12
C ASP A 42 -25.23 -4.59 2.31
N ASP A 43 -26.17 -4.73 1.37
CA ASP A 43 -26.89 -3.58 0.82
C ASP A 43 -28.01 -3.16 1.77
N ARG A 44 -27.65 -2.35 2.77
CA ARG A 44 -28.58 -1.79 3.75
C ARG A 44 -28.31 -0.29 3.92
N PRO A 45 -28.84 0.60 3.05
CA PRO A 45 -28.46 2.02 3.02
C PRO A 45 -28.58 2.74 4.36
N LYS A 46 -29.59 2.44 5.19
CA LYS A 46 -29.74 2.99 6.55
C LYS A 46 -28.60 2.58 7.50
N LYS A 47 -28.13 1.31 7.41
CA LYS A 47 -27.00 0.78 8.18
C LYS A 47 -25.68 1.38 7.69
N ILE A 48 -25.52 1.51 6.37
CA ILE A 48 -24.34 2.13 5.74
C ILE A 48 -24.23 3.60 6.15
N LYS A 49 -25.33 4.38 6.06
CA LYS A 49 -25.36 5.77 6.53
C LYS A 49 -24.88 5.89 7.99
N ALA A 50 -25.49 5.12 8.90
CA ALA A 50 -25.13 5.12 10.31
C ALA A 50 -23.67 4.69 10.62
N MET A 51 -22.98 4.05 9.68
CA MET A 51 -21.58 3.64 9.83
C MET A 51 -20.57 4.57 9.12
N VAL A 52 -20.99 5.35 8.12
CA VAL A 52 -20.09 6.13 7.24
C VAL A 52 -20.40 7.62 7.24
N LEU A 53 -21.68 8.00 7.22
CA LEU A 53 -22.19 9.38 7.19
C LEU A 53 -23.23 9.59 8.31
N PRO A 54 -22.87 9.39 9.59
CA PRO A 54 -23.83 9.35 10.70
C PRO A 54 -24.41 10.73 11.07
N PHE A 55 -23.75 11.83 10.67
CA PHE A 55 -24.15 13.20 11.02
C PHE A 55 -24.62 14.03 9.82
N ASP A 56 -24.46 13.52 8.60
CA ASP A 56 -24.76 14.22 7.35
C ASP A 56 -26.22 14.00 6.93
N ASP A 57 -26.96 15.05 6.58
CA ASP A 57 -28.34 14.90 6.11
C ASP A 57 -28.41 14.60 4.60
N VAL A 58 -28.05 13.37 4.24
CA VAL A 58 -28.05 12.84 2.86
C VAL A 58 -28.82 11.54 2.74
N ASP A 59 -29.41 11.26 1.56
CA ASP A 59 -29.92 9.93 1.23
C ASP A 59 -28.79 9.01 0.75
N CYS A 60 -28.37 8.10 1.62
CA CYS A 60 -27.36 7.10 1.28
C CYS A 60 -27.78 6.16 0.14
N ASN A 61 -29.08 5.96 -0.14
CA ASN A 61 -29.49 5.12 -1.26
C ASN A 61 -29.24 5.79 -2.62
N ASP A 62 -29.51 7.09 -2.76
CA ASP A 62 -29.11 7.85 -3.95
C ASP A 62 -27.58 7.88 -4.12
N LEU A 63 -26.83 8.15 -3.06
CA LEU A 63 -25.35 8.13 -3.13
C LEU A 63 -24.80 6.76 -3.58
N LEU A 64 -25.39 5.65 -3.13
CA LEU A 64 -25.07 4.31 -3.64
C LEU A 64 -25.50 4.13 -5.10
N GLN A 65 -26.62 4.71 -5.51
CA GLN A 65 -27.09 4.66 -6.90
C GLN A 65 -26.18 5.46 -7.86
N GLN A 66 -25.64 6.60 -7.43
CA GLN A 66 -24.60 7.34 -8.17
C GLN A 66 -23.37 6.45 -8.40
N LEU A 67 -22.81 5.86 -7.33
CA LEU A 67 -21.64 4.97 -7.41
C LEU A 67 -21.90 3.71 -8.25
N HIS A 68 -23.13 3.20 -8.24
CA HIS A 68 -23.55 2.07 -9.06
C HIS A 68 -23.61 2.43 -10.55
N ARG A 69 -24.23 3.57 -10.89
CA ARG A 69 -24.32 4.09 -12.27
C ARG A 69 -22.94 4.29 -12.90
N HIS A 70 -22.00 4.84 -12.14
CA HIS A 70 -20.60 5.03 -12.54
C HIS A 70 -19.71 3.79 -12.31
N LYS A 71 -20.30 2.61 -12.05
CA LYS A 71 -19.63 1.29 -11.98
C LYS A 71 -18.50 1.20 -10.94
N PHE A 72 -18.50 2.02 -9.90
CA PHE A 72 -17.58 1.91 -8.75
C PHE A 72 -17.99 0.78 -7.79
N ILE A 73 -19.29 0.47 -7.75
CA ILE A 73 -19.86 -0.68 -7.05
C ILE A 73 -20.82 -1.45 -7.96
N ASN A 74 -21.05 -2.72 -7.66
CA ASN A 74 -22.13 -3.54 -8.20
C ASN A 74 -23.13 -3.84 -7.06
N ARG A 75 -24.42 -3.58 -7.26
CA ARG A 75 -25.50 -3.89 -6.31
C ARG A 75 -26.23 -5.14 -6.82
N TYR A 76 -26.20 -6.22 -6.04
CA TYR A 76 -26.63 -7.54 -6.49
C TYR A 76 -27.43 -8.28 -5.43
N GLN A 77 -28.14 -9.34 -5.83
CA GLN A 77 -28.97 -10.16 -4.94
C GLN A 77 -28.61 -11.64 -5.07
N VAL A 78 -28.56 -12.34 -3.94
CA VAL A 78 -28.33 -13.80 -3.86
C VAL A 78 -29.14 -14.36 -2.70
N ASN A 79 -29.88 -15.45 -2.91
CA ASN A 79 -30.67 -16.15 -1.88
C ASN A 79 -31.63 -15.22 -1.09
N GLY A 80 -32.17 -14.18 -1.74
CA GLY A 80 -33.04 -13.16 -1.12
C GLY A 80 -32.30 -12.06 -0.32
N GLY A 81 -30.99 -12.19 -0.10
CA GLY A 81 -30.16 -11.12 0.45
C GLY A 81 -29.77 -10.12 -0.64
N SER A 82 -29.68 -8.83 -0.29
CA SER A 82 -29.12 -7.77 -1.14
C SER A 82 -27.74 -7.37 -0.65
N TYR A 83 -26.79 -7.23 -1.57
CA TYR A 83 -25.36 -7.08 -1.30
C TYR A 83 -24.71 -6.08 -2.25
N ILE A 84 -23.55 -5.56 -1.84
CA ILE A 84 -22.73 -4.65 -2.64
C ILE A 84 -21.33 -5.23 -2.78
N GLN A 85 -20.81 -5.29 -4.00
CA GLN A 85 -19.41 -5.60 -4.32
C GLN A 85 -18.72 -4.31 -4.75
N ILE A 86 -17.59 -3.97 -4.13
CA ILE A 86 -16.73 -2.89 -4.60
C ILE A 86 -15.98 -3.36 -5.85
N ASN A 87 -16.11 -2.63 -6.96
CA ASN A 87 -15.49 -3.02 -8.22
C ASN A 87 -13.98 -2.71 -8.19
N ASN A 88 -13.20 -3.50 -8.93
CA ASN A 88 -11.73 -3.43 -8.95
C ASN A 88 -11.04 -3.58 -7.57
N TRP A 89 -11.72 -4.05 -6.51
CA TRP A 89 -11.23 -4.11 -5.13
C TRP A 89 -9.76 -4.57 -5.00
N LYS A 90 -9.43 -5.73 -5.57
CA LYS A 90 -8.08 -6.36 -5.52
C LYS A 90 -6.97 -5.56 -6.24
N LYS A 91 -7.32 -4.54 -7.03
CA LYS A 91 -6.37 -3.58 -7.65
C LYS A 91 -6.12 -2.36 -6.76
N HIS A 92 -7.10 -1.95 -5.96
CA HIS A 92 -7.04 -0.73 -5.15
C HIS A 92 -6.67 -1.01 -3.69
N GLN A 93 -7.14 -2.10 -3.10
CA GLN A 93 -6.83 -2.53 -1.74
C GLN A 93 -6.06 -3.86 -1.70
N ASN A 94 -5.25 -4.03 -0.67
CA ASN A 94 -4.59 -5.30 -0.34
C ASN A 94 -4.90 -5.66 1.13
N PRO A 95 -6.08 -6.25 1.41
CA PRO A 95 -6.48 -6.66 2.76
C PRO A 95 -5.48 -7.63 3.39
N HIS A 96 -5.28 -7.51 4.71
CA HIS A 96 -4.25 -8.29 5.39
C HIS A 96 -4.58 -9.79 5.40
N CYS A 97 -3.57 -10.66 5.28
CA CYS A 97 -3.79 -12.11 5.16
C CYS A 97 -4.53 -12.75 6.35
N LYS A 98 -4.47 -12.13 7.54
CA LYS A 98 -5.21 -12.54 8.75
C LYS A 98 -6.62 -11.93 8.86
N GLU A 99 -7.08 -11.18 7.87
CA GLU A 99 -8.48 -10.72 7.82
C GLU A 99 -9.40 -11.92 7.53
N ALA A 100 -10.56 -11.96 8.19
CA ALA A 100 -11.55 -13.02 8.00
C ALA A 100 -11.97 -13.15 6.53
N ALA A 101 -12.34 -14.36 6.11
CA ALA A 101 -12.86 -14.62 4.76
C ALA A 101 -14.21 -13.90 4.51
N SER A 102 -14.58 -13.77 3.24
CA SER A 102 -15.91 -13.32 2.86
C SER A 102 -16.96 -14.36 3.24
N GLU A 103 -17.83 -14.02 4.18
CA GLU A 103 -19.08 -14.76 4.47
C GLU A 103 -20.20 -14.37 3.48
N ILE A 104 -20.02 -13.29 2.74
CA ILE A 104 -21.00 -12.76 1.78
C ILE A 104 -20.86 -13.53 0.45
N PRO A 105 -21.97 -14.01 -0.16
CA PRO A 105 -21.92 -14.74 -1.42
C PRO A 105 -21.35 -13.88 -2.56
N GLU A 106 -20.66 -14.54 -3.49
CA GLU A 106 -20.16 -13.94 -4.73
C GLU A 106 -21.35 -13.43 -5.59
N PRO A 107 -21.21 -12.34 -6.37
CA PRO A 107 -22.18 -12.04 -7.43
C PRO A 107 -22.19 -13.15 -8.49
N VAL A 108 -23.37 -13.56 -8.94
CA VAL A 108 -23.53 -14.59 -9.97
C VAL A 108 -23.23 -13.99 -11.35
N GLU A 109 -22.05 -14.30 -11.88
CA GLU A 109 -21.58 -13.92 -13.21
C GLU A 109 -22.35 -14.69 -14.31
N ASN A 110 -23.56 -14.21 -14.62
CA ASN A 110 -24.42 -14.72 -15.70
C ASN A 110 -23.79 -14.46 -17.08
N ASN A 111 -22.84 -15.32 -17.46
CA ASN A 111 -22.16 -15.30 -18.74
C ASN A 111 -23.07 -15.76 -19.89
N ASN A 112 -24.02 -14.91 -20.31
CA ASN A 112 -24.40 -14.87 -21.72
C ASN A 112 -25.10 -13.59 -22.18
N SER A 113 -25.03 -13.37 -23.49
CA SER A 113 -25.64 -12.25 -24.21
C SER A 113 -27.17 -12.29 -24.19
N THR A 114 -27.77 -11.09 -24.17
CA THR A 114 -29.14 -10.79 -24.66
C THR A 114 -30.31 -11.56 -24.04
N MET A 115 -31.10 -10.87 -23.22
CA MET A 115 -32.57 -10.78 -23.36
C MET A 115 -33.09 -9.66 -22.45
N GLN A 116 -33.92 -8.77 -22.99
CA GLN A 116 -34.63 -7.77 -22.18
C GLN A 116 -35.86 -8.44 -21.57
N VAL A 117 -35.94 -8.56 -20.24
CA VAL A 117 -37.18 -8.96 -19.57
C VAL A 117 -38.07 -7.73 -19.43
N GLN A 118 -38.73 -7.38 -20.54
CA GLN A 118 -39.71 -6.31 -20.60
C GLN A 118 -41.07 -6.88 -20.19
N CYS A 119 -41.43 -6.70 -18.91
CA CYS A 119 -42.76 -7.07 -18.42
C CYS A 119 -43.81 -6.17 -19.10
N LYS A 120 -44.73 -6.78 -19.86
CA LYS A 120 -45.97 -6.16 -20.32
C LYS A 120 -47.01 -6.23 -19.20
N ASP A 121 -47.65 -5.11 -18.94
CA ASP A 121 -49.04 -5.05 -18.48
C ASP A 121 -49.79 -4.16 -19.48
N ASP A 122 -50.82 -4.70 -20.15
CA ASP A 122 -51.56 -4.02 -21.22
C ASP A 122 -52.97 -3.62 -20.72
N LYS A 123 -53.29 -2.29 -20.72
CA LYS A 123 -54.63 -1.61 -20.86
C LYS A 123 -54.51 -0.12 -20.50
N GLU A 124 -54.68 0.83 -21.43
CA GLU A 124 -55.96 1.37 -21.98
C GLU A 124 -56.71 2.18 -20.90
N GLU A 125 -56.52 3.52 -20.81
CA GLU A 125 -57.21 4.63 -21.55
C GLU A 125 -58.67 4.85 -21.07
N GLU A 126 -59.20 6.07 -20.86
CA GLU A 126 -59.29 7.32 -21.65
C GLU A 126 -59.06 8.61 -20.76
N LYS A 127 -58.56 9.78 -21.23
CA LYS A 127 -59.23 10.98 -21.86
C LYS A 127 -60.49 11.50 -21.10
N GLU A 128 -60.84 12.80 -21.04
CA GLU A 128 -60.25 14.13 -21.37
C GLU A 128 -60.84 15.16 -20.34
N ASP A 129 -60.49 16.44 -20.20
CA ASP A 129 -60.64 17.58 -21.13
C ASP A 129 -60.05 18.91 -20.53
N ALA A 130 -60.21 20.08 -21.19
CA ALA A 130 -59.54 21.36 -20.83
C ALA A 130 -60.47 22.60 -20.55
N GLU A 131 -59.92 23.83 -20.67
CA GLU A 131 -60.52 25.19 -20.55
C GLU A 131 -60.66 25.84 -19.13
N SER A 132 -60.57 27.17 -18.92
CA SER A 132 -59.96 28.30 -19.70
C SER A 132 -59.90 29.63 -18.89
N LEU A 133 -58.73 30.32 -18.88
CA LEU A 133 -58.48 31.79 -18.73
C LEU A 133 -59.01 32.53 -17.46
N GLN A 134 -58.57 33.73 -17.02
CA GLN A 134 -57.98 34.96 -17.64
C GLN A 134 -56.81 35.49 -16.73
N VAL A 135 -55.69 36.07 -17.21
CA VAL A 135 -55.43 37.44 -17.78
C VAL A 135 -55.85 38.56 -16.80
N ILE A 136 -54.96 39.44 -16.30
CA ILE A 136 -54.32 40.65 -16.90
C ILE A 136 -52.94 40.85 -16.19
N GLU A 137 -51.77 40.94 -16.84
CA GLU A 137 -51.13 42.18 -17.39
C GLU A 137 -50.82 43.28 -16.33
N ASN A 138 -49.76 44.12 -16.36
CA ASN A 138 -48.52 44.29 -17.16
C ASN A 138 -47.58 45.20 -16.28
N ASN A 139 -46.30 45.56 -16.50
CA ASN A 139 -45.25 45.41 -17.53
C ASN A 139 -43.88 45.78 -16.87
N GLY A 140 -42.72 45.71 -17.57
CA GLY A 140 -41.54 46.56 -17.27
C GLY A 140 -40.21 45.89 -16.92
N VAL A 141 -39.30 45.80 -17.91
CA VAL A 141 -37.88 45.37 -17.87
C VAL A 141 -37.10 46.38 -18.77
N PRO A 142 -35.77 46.66 -18.68
CA PRO A 142 -34.66 46.16 -17.83
C PRO A 142 -33.79 47.29 -17.15
N GLU A 143 -32.62 46.94 -16.59
CA GLU A 143 -31.27 47.54 -16.87
C GLU A 143 -30.34 47.80 -15.64
N LYS A 144 -29.27 46.98 -15.58
CA LYS A 144 -27.84 47.35 -15.36
C LYS A 144 -27.35 47.93 -14.00
N HIS A 145 -26.01 47.88 -13.85
CA HIS A 145 -25.24 48.08 -12.63
C HIS A 145 -24.57 49.47 -12.55
N HIS A 146 -23.65 49.64 -11.57
CA HIS A 146 -22.66 50.73 -11.40
C HIS A 146 -23.20 51.99 -10.67
N ALA A 147 -22.51 52.61 -9.69
CA ALA A 147 -21.25 52.27 -9.02
C ALA A 147 -21.01 53.03 -7.66
N SER A 148 -20.02 52.54 -6.90
CA SER A 148 -19.05 53.30 -6.08
C SER A 148 -19.35 53.74 -4.63
N THR A 149 -18.25 53.83 -3.84
CA THR A 149 -18.03 54.70 -2.65
C THR A 149 -18.59 54.22 -1.29
N VAL A 150 -17.84 54.15 -0.16
CA VAL A 150 -16.39 53.99 0.13
C VAL A 150 -16.20 53.64 1.63
N GLN A 151 -15.26 52.73 1.99
CA GLN A 151 -14.65 52.50 3.34
C GLN A 151 -15.61 52.21 4.55
N GLU A 152 -15.22 51.56 5.65
CA GLU A 152 -14.03 50.77 6.05
C GLU A 152 -14.47 49.65 7.02
N PRO A 153 -13.66 48.61 7.32
CA PRO A 153 -12.78 48.73 8.50
C PRO A 153 -11.42 47.99 8.42
N VAL A 154 -10.37 48.68 8.85
CA VAL A 154 -9.19 48.18 9.60
C VAL A 154 -8.87 46.68 9.48
N GLU A 155 -7.95 46.32 8.58
CA GLU A 155 -7.18 45.08 8.72
C GLU A 155 -6.16 45.18 9.87
N ASN A 156 -5.93 44.08 10.59
CA ASN A 156 -4.82 43.98 11.54
C ASN A 156 -3.69 43.10 10.99
N SER A 157 -2.53 43.71 10.78
CA SER A 157 -1.20 43.08 10.64
C SER A 157 -1.01 42.10 9.46
N LEU A 158 -0.39 42.62 8.39
CA LEU A 158 0.18 41.81 7.32
C LEU A 158 1.43 41.01 7.74
N ASN A 159 1.56 39.87 7.07
CA ASN A 159 2.77 39.08 6.73
C ASN A 159 3.95 39.94 6.16
N PRO A 160 5.11 39.38 5.70
CA PRO A 160 5.57 37.98 5.68
C PRO A 160 7.05 37.71 6.08
N ALA A 161 7.31 36.59 6.75
CA ALA A 161 8.55 35.78 6.68
C ALA A 161 8.27 34.39 7.31
N ASP A 162 8.87 33.27 6.93
CA ASP A 162 10.04 33.06 6.06
C ASP A 162 9.95 31.72 5.28
N SER A 163 10.64 31.64 4.13
CA SER A 163 11.17 30.41 3.53
C SER A 163 10.23 29.20 3.28
N LEU A 164 9.21 29.38 2.44
CA LEU A 164 8.77 28.31 1.52
C LEU A 164 9.85 28.08 0.44
N ASN A 165 10.95 27.41 0.81
CA ASN A 165 12.00 27.09 -0.16
C ASN A 165 11.55 25.98 -1.11
N LEU A 166 11.38 26.36 -2.37
CA LEU A 166 11.01 25.51 -3.49
C LEU A 166 12.03 24.39 -3.73
N ILE A 167 11.51 23.25 -4.18
CA ILE A 167 12.27 22.19 -4.84
C ILE A 167 12.79 22.73 -6.19
N PRO A 168 14.02 22.37 -6.58
CA PRO A 168 14.28 22.05 -7.99
C PRO A 168 14.74 20.60 -8.17
N ASP A 169 14.37 20.06 -9.31
CA ASP A 169 14.26 18.65 -9.65
C ASP A 169 15.46 17.72 -9.40
N SER A 170 15.12 16.45 -9.23
CA SER A 170 15.88 15.35 -9.83
C SER A 170 14.92 14.29 -10.36
N LEU A 171 14.24 14.63 -11.46
CA LEU A 171 13.48 13.68 -12.28
C LEU A 171 14.41 12.55 -12.76
N ASN A 172 14.27 11.37 -12.15
CA ASN A 172 14.81 10.13 -12.68
C ASN A 172 13.66 9.13 -12.80
N LEU A 173 13.24 8.88 -14.05
CA LEU A 173 12.29 7.82 -14.34
C LEU A 173 12.91 6.47 -13.98
N ILE A 174 12.13 5.61 -13.32
CA ILE A 174 12.37 4.18 -13.27
C ILE A 174 11.13 3.50 -13.84
N PRO A 175 11.23 2.73 -14.94
CA PRO A 175 10.07 2.11 -15.59
C PRO A 175 9.55 0.90 -14.80
N ASP A 176 8.29 0.54 -15.05
CA ASP A 176 7.63 -0.61 -14.45
C ASP A 176 8.33 -1.95 -14.77
N SER A 177 8.55 -2.76 -13.74
CA SER A 177 8.83 -4.20 -13.90
C SER A 177 8.36 -5.02 -12.69
N LEU A 178 7.04 -5.03 -12.44
CA LEU A 178 6.43 -5.94 -11.46
C LEU A 178 6.28 -7.36 -12.05
N SER A 179 7.30 -8.21 -11.86
CA SER A 179 7.21 -9.66 -12.11
C SER A 179 7.24 -10.43 -10.78
N ASN A 180 6.10 -10.48 -10.09
CA ASN A 180 5.94 -11.24 -8.85
C ASN A 180 5.67 -12.72 -9.16
N THR A 181 6.70 -13.55 -9.17
CA THR A 181 6.59 -14.98 -9.49
C THR A 181 5.86 -15.75 -8.40
N GLN A 182 4.55 -15.97 -8.59
CA GLN A 182 3.80 -16.95 -7.80
C GLN A 182 4.26 -18.37 -8.15
N ALA A 183 4.11 -19.30 -7.20
CA ALA A 183 4.52 -20.69 -7.37
C ALA A 183 3.60 -21.41 -8.37
N ALA A 184 4.20 -22.19 -9.27
CA ALA A 184 3.49 -23.23 -10.00
C ALA A 184 3.43 -24.50 -9.13
N ASP A 185 2.23 -25.08 -9.01
CA ASP A 185 2.04 -26.41 -8.45
C ASP A 185 2.48 -27.48 -9.46
N ALA A 186 3.06 -28.58 -9.01
CA ALA A 186 3.75 -29.54 -9.87
C ALA A 186 3.75 -30.96 -9.31
N THR A 187 2.74 -31.75 -9.67
CA THR A 187 2.67 -33.19 -9.38
C THR A 187 3.15 -34.00 -10.58
N CYS A 188 4.26 -34.72 -10.41
CA CYS A 188 4.64 -35.88 -11.24
C CYS A 188 5.62 -36.78 -10.45
N GLU A 189 5.48 -38.10 -10.58
CA GLU A 189 6.36 -39.10 -9.98
C GLU A 189 7.46 -39.53 -10.96
N GLY A 190 8.46 -40.30 -10.48
CA GLY A 190 9.25 -41.20 -11.34
C GLY A 190 10.75 -40.91 -11.49
N ALA A 191 11.53 -41.47 -10.56
CA ALA A 191 12.91 -41.97 -10.68
C ALA A 191 13.87 -41.43 -11.77
N GLY A 192 15.06 -40.97 -11.34
CA GLY A 192 16.21 -40.73 -12.22
C GLY A 192 17.18 -39.69 -11.64
N ALA A 193 18.09 -40.11 -10.76
CA ALA A 193 19.01 -39.18 -10.11
C ALA A 193 20.24 -38.86 -10.99
N ASP A 194 20.24 -37.66 -11.60
CA ASP A 194 21.47 -37.00 -12.04
C ASP A 194 21.55 -35.61 -11.39
N VAL A 195 22.72 -35.24 -10.87
CA VAL A 195 22.90 -34.10 -9.95
C VAL A 195 23.23 -32.84 -10.74
N HIS A 196 22.29 -32.43 -11.60
CA HIS A 196 22.37 -31.15 -12.28
C HIS A 196 22.21 -29.98 -11.30
N LYS A 197 23.37 -29.48 -10.85
CA LYS A 197 23.57 -28.32 -9.97
C LYS A 197 22.72 -27.10 -10.37
N ILE A 198 21.62 -26.86 -9.67
CA ILE A 198 20.63 -25.77 -9.86
C ILE A 198 21.16 -24.34 -9.54
N SER A 199 22.50 -24.19 -9.45
CA SER A 199 23.19 -22.90 -9.42
C SER A 199 23.02 -22.17 -10.77
N SER A 200 22.51 -20.93 -10.84
CA SER A 200 22.11 -20.04 -9.74
C SER A 200 21.02 -19.06 -10.22
N ARG A 201 19.90 -18.96 -9.49
CA ARG A 201 18.91 -17.88 -9.70
C ARG A 201 19.26 -16.57 -8.98
N TYR A 202 20.14 -16.64 -7.98
CA TYR A 202 20.62 -15.50 -7.19
C TYR A 202 22.16 -15.47 -7.21
N ALA A 203 22.77 -14.29 -7.17
CA ALA A 203 24.23 -14.17 -7.03
C ALA A 203 24.71 -14.47 -5.60
N PHE A 204 23.80 -14.32 -4.63
CA PHE A 204 23.99 -14.74 -3.26
C PHE A 204 22.71 -15.44 -2.76
N GLU A 205 22.82 -16.67 -2.27
CA GLU A 205 21.69 -17.45 -1.76
C GLU A 205 22.04 -18.06 -0.39
N GLY A 206 21.63 -17.35 0.66
CA GLY A 206 21.59 -17.85 2.04
C GLY A 206 20.20 -18.39 2.41
N ASN A 207 20.04 -18.75 3.69
CA ASN A 207 18.79 -19.25 4.24
C ASN A 207 17.68 -18.19 4.22
N ILE A 208 18.04 -16.93 4.46
CA ILE A 208 17.13 -15.77 4.57
C ILE A 208 17.53 -14.65 3.60
N VAL A 209 18.84 -14.40 3.45
CA VAL A 209 19.41 -13.37 2.58
C VAL A 209 19.57 -13.96 1.17
N ARG A 210 18.72 -13.53 0.22
CA ARG A 210 18.80 -13.96 -1.19
C ARG A 210 18.81 -12.75 -2.11
N LEU A 211 19.92 -12.55 -2.82
CA LEU A 211 20.21 -11.33 -3.56
C LEU A 211 20.42 -11.62 -5.05
N ASN A 212 19.65 -10.95 -5.90
CA ASN A 212 19.74 -11.11 -7.35
C ASN A 212 21.08 -10.54 -7.87
N HIS A 213 21.50 -10.99 -9.05
CA HIS A 213 22.75 -10.59 -9.70
C HIS A 213 22.90 -9.06 -9.84
N LYS A 214 21.83 -8.39 -10.31
CA LYS A 214 21.76 -6.93 -10.43
C LYS A 214 22.00 -6.22 -9.10
N ASP A 215 21.37 -6.70 -8.03
CA ASP A 215 21.43 -6.07 -6.71
C ASP A 215 22.76 -6.36 -6.00
N TYR A 216 23.30 -7.57 -6.16
CA TYR A 216 24.63 -7.94 -5.65
C TYR A 216 25.73 -7.09 -6.31
N GLU A 217 25.68 -6.87 -7.63
CA GLU A 217 26.59 -5.93 -8.27
C GLU A 217 26.40 -4.48 -7.79
N ALA A 218 25.16 -4.02 -7.62
CA ALA A 218 24.88 -2.68 -7.11
C ALA A 218 25.45 -2.50 -5.69
N TRP A 219 25.25 -3.47 -4.81
CA TRP A 219 25.81 -3.47 -3.46
C TRP A 219 27.34 -3.53 -3.48
N LYS A 220 27.94 -4.27 -4.42
CA LYS A 220 29.41 -4.31 -4.62
C LYS A 220 29.98 -2.97 -5.06
N ARG A 221 29.21 -2.16 -5.81
CA ARG A 221 29.58 -0.78 -6.19
C ARG A 221 29.37 0.21 -5.03
N LEU A 222 28.36 -0.01 -4.18
CA LEU A 222 28.00 0.88 -3.06
C LEU A 222 28.85 0.68 -1.79
N TYR A 223 29.39 -0.52 -1.57
CA TYR A 223 30.11 -0.89 -0.34
C TYR A 223 31.56 -1.35 -0.60
N PRO A 224 32.42 -0.53 -1.23
CA PRO A 224 33.75 -0.96 -1.69
C PRO A 224 34.78 -1.19 -0.58
N ASN A 225 34.50 -0.79 0.67
CA ASN A 225 35.45 -0.87 1.79
C ASN A 225 35.25 -2.11 2.69
N ILE A 226 34.37 -3.03 2.30
CA ILE A 226 34.08 -4.28 3.01
C ILE A 226 34.02 -5.47 2.04
N ASP A 227 34.32 -6.68 2.53
CA ASP A 227 33.97 -7.89 1.79
C ASP A 227 32.46 -8.11 1.88
N LEU A 228 31.76 -7.74 0.80
CA LEU A 228 30.32 -7.91 0.67
C LEU A 228 29.88 -9.37 0.84
N LYS A 229 30.65 -10.35 0.37
CA LYS A 229 30.26 -11.77 0.47
C LYS A 229 30.32 -12.23 1.93
N TYR A 230 31.42 -11.91 2.61
CA TYR A 230 31.58 -12.24 4.03
C TYR A 230 30.51 -11.59 4.91
N GLU A 231 30.24 -10.29 4.73
CA GLU A 231 29.21 -9.61 5.53
C GLU A 231 27.79 -10.09 5.18
N LEU A 232 27.49 -10.52 3.94
CA LEU A 232 26.21 -11.17 3.62
C LEU A 232 26.04 -12.53 4.29
N GLU A 233 27.09 -13.37 4.34
CA GLU A 233 27.07 -14.66 5.05
C GLU A 233 26.88 -14.47 6.56
N ARG A 234 27.58 -13.49 7.13
CA ARG A 234 27.45 -13.09 8.52
C ARG A 234 26.04 -12.59 8.86
N LEU A 235 25.43 -11.79 7.98
CA LEU A 235 24.05 -11.29 8.15
C LEU A 235 23.00 -12.41 8.00
N ASP A 236 23.23 -13.41 7.14
CA ASP A 236 22.34 -14.57 7.03
C ASP A 236 22.31 -15.40 8.32
N ILE A 237 23.48 -15.61 8.95
CA ILE A 237 23.59 -16.26 10.27
C ILE A 237 22.88 -15.43 11.34
N GLU A 238 23.12 -14.12 11.41
CA GLU A 238 22.48 -13.23 12.39
C GLU A 238 20.95 -13.24 12.26
N PHE A 239 20.42 -13.12 11.03
CA PHE A 239 18.99 -13.14 10.77
C PHE A 239 18.35 -14.52 10.97
N SER A 240 19.13 -15.61 10.98
CA SER A 240 18.67 -16.95 11.34
C SER A 240 18.23 -17.03 12.82
N HIS A 241 18.87 -16.24 13.69
CA HIS A 241 18.51 -16.12 15.10
C HIS A 241 17.46 -15.03 15.35
N GLU A 242 17.61 -13.84 14.74
CA GLU A 242 16.64 -12.75 14.86
C GLU A 242 16.16 -12.29 13.47
N LYS A 243 15.07 -12.90 12.97
CA LYS A 243 14.56 -12.63 11.62
C LYS A 243 13.93 -11.23 11.51
N PRO A 244 14.51 -10.28 10.77
CA PRO A 244 13.98 -8.93 10.64
C PRO A 244 12.72 -8.89 9.76
N LYS A 245 11.84 -7.92 10.01
CA LYS A 245 10.60 -7.69 9.22
C LYS A 245 10.86 -7.42 7.74
N ASN A 246 12.01 -6.81 7.41
CA ASN A 246 12.48 -6.60 6.04
C ASN A 246 14.02 -6.70 6.02
N TRP A 247 14.52 -7.90 5.72
CA TRP A 247 15.96 -8.19 5.76
C TRP A 247 16.78 -7.34 4.80
N PHE A 248 16.23 -6.95 3.65
CA PHE A 248 16.95 -6.18 2.62
C PHE A 248 17.29 -4.76 3.10
N ILE A 249 16.33 -4.10 3.76
CA ILE A 249 16.54 -2.78 4.38
C ILE A 249 17.49 -2.90 5.58
N THR A 250 17.30 -3.89 6.45
CA THR A 250 18.18 -4.10 7.62
C THR A 250 19.63 -4.42 7.19
N ALA A 251 19.82 -5.27 6.18
CA ALA A 251 21.13 -5.61 5.63
C ALA A 251 21.82 -4.39 4.99
N SER A 252 21.15 -3.67 4.09
CA SER A 252 21.73 -2.48 3.43
C SER A 252 22.11 -1.37 4.42
N GLN A 253 21.33 -1.20 5.51
CA GLN A 253 21.69 -0.30 6.61
C GLN A 253 22.94 -0.77 7.37
N LYS A 254 23.01 -2.05 7.76
CA LYS A 254 24.18 -2.63 8.43
C LYS A 254 25.44 -2.59 7.55
N LEU A 255 25.34 -2.93 6.26
CA LEU A 255 26.43 -2.84 5.28
C LEU A 255 26.90 -1.40 5.09
N SER A 256 25.98 -0.43 4.97
CA SER A 256 26.34 1.00 4.91
C SER A 256 27.10 1.46 6.16
N TYR A 257 26.69 0.99 7.34
CA TYR A 257 27.36 1.29 8.61
C TYR A 257 28.76 0.66 8.70
N GLN A 258 28.92 -0.62 8.34
CA GLN A 258 30.24 -1.27 8.31
C GLN A 258 31.17 -0.62 7.27
N ASN A 259 30.66 -0.29 6.08
CA ASN A 259 31.42 0.41 5.03
C ASN A 259 31.89 1.80 5.48
N LYS A 260 31.08 2.52 6.26
CA LYS A 260 31.49 3.79 6.91
C LYS A 260 32.50 3.58 8.04
N GLN A 261 32.33 2.55 8.87
CA GLN A 261 33.32 2.20 9.90
C GLN A 261 34.68 1.81 9.31
N ALA A 262 34.70 1.08 8.19
CA ALA A 262 35.92 0.67 7.51
C ALA A 262 36.75 1.89 7.05
N LEU A 263 36.08 2.92 6.51
CA LEU A 263 36.70 4.20 6.17
C LEU A 263 37.24 4.97 7.40
N SER A 264 36.53 4.92 8.53
CA SER A 264 36.93 5.65 9.74
C SER A 264 37.99 4.94 10.60
N ARG A 265 38.30 3.66 10.33
CA ARG A 265 39.34 2.93 11.06
C ARG A 265 40.71 3.40 10.57
N PRO A 266 41.54 4.06 11.40
CA PRO A 266 42.91 4.34 11.01
C PRO A 266 43.62 3.00 10.75
N VAL A 267 44.34 2.91 9.63
CA VAL A 267 45.14 1.73 9.30
C VAL A 267 46.08 1.48 10.49
N ARG A 268 45.85 0.37 11.22
CA ARG A 268 46.84 -0.15 12.15
C ARG A 268 48.06 -0.52 11.32
N LYS A 269 49.03 0.39 11.26
CA LYS A 269 50.41 0.05 10.95
C LYS A 269 50.83 -0.98 11.99
N VAL A 270 50.78 -2.26 11.61
CA VAL A 270 51.37 -3.32 12.42
C VAL A 270 52.85 -2.98 12.51
N ALA A 271 53.29 -2.56 13.69
CA ALA A 271 54.69 -2.33 13.94
C ALA A 271 55.38 -3.69 13.89
N ASN A 272 56.09 -3.97 12.80
CA ASN A 272 57.01 -5.09 12.71
C ASN A 272 58.17 -4.83 13.69
N GLY A 273 57.92 -5.13 14.97
CA GLY A 273 58.71 -4.64 16.10
C GLY A 273 58.28 -5.25 17.45
N LEU A 274 57.60 -6.40 17.42
CA LEU A 274 57.50 -7.30 18.58
C LEU A 274 58.07 -8.64 18.15
N GLN A 275 59.30 -8.91 18.58
CA GLN A 275 59.87 -10.26 18.50
C GLN A 275 59.04 -11.19 19.37
N ALA A 276 58.91 -12.44 18.95
CA ALA A 276 58.26 -13.47 19.74
C ALA A 276 59.17 -13.89 20.90
N GLU A 277 59.14 -13.12 21.99
CA GLU A 277 59.67 -13.52 23.31
C GLU A 277 58.98 -14.83 23.72
N GLY A 278 59.66 -15.94 23.42
CA GLY A 278 59.15 -17.28 23.67
C GLY A 278 58.93 -17.50 25.17
N PHE A 279 57.93 -18.30 25.52
CA PHE A 279 57.53 -18.50 26.93
C PHE A 279 58.66 -19.02 27.84
N ALA A 280 59.77 -19.51 27.26
CA ALA A 280 60.97 -19.98 27.95
C ALA A 280 62.03 -18.90 28.26
N THR A 281 61.92 -17.66 27.78
CA THR A 281 62.89 -16.57 28.11
C THR A 281 62.62 -15.88 29.43
N LYS A 282 61.48 -16.18 30.07
CA LYS A 282 61.07 -15.61 31.36
C LYS A 282 61.50 -16.56 32.48
N ASP A 283 62.34 -16.05 33.38
CA ASP A 283 62.53 -16.68 34.68
C ASP A 283 61.25 -16.49 35.50
N TYR A 284 60.58 -17.60 35.80
CA TYR A 284 59.36 -17.64 36.61
C TYR A 284 59.64 -17.87 38.10
N GLY A 285 60.93 -17.96 38.50
CA GLY A 285 61.36 -18.32 39.84
C GLY A 285 61.28 -19.82 40.11
N GLN A 286 61.98 -20.29 41.15
CA GLN A 286 61.82 -21.65 41.63
C GLN A 286 60.58 -21.76 42.53
N THR A 287 59.69 -22.70 42.21
CA THR A 287 58.62 -23.11 43.11
C THR A 287 59.22 -23.85 44.30
N GLU A 288 59.33 -23.20 45.45
CA GLU A 288 59.63 -23.92 46.70
C GLU A 288 58.48 -24.88 47.00
N MET A 289 58.78 -26.18 47.06
CA MET A 289 57.80 -27.20 47.45
C MET A 289 57.52 -27.06 48.96
N PRO A 290 56.26 -26.84 49.37
CA PRO A 290 55.93 -26.77 50.79
C PRO A 290 56.10 -28.14 51.44
N SER A 291 56.50 -28.17 52.71
CA SER A 291 56.93 -29.39 53.42
C SER A 291 55.87 -30.49 53.57
N TRP A 292 54.59 -30.20 53.31
CA TRP A 292 53.53 -31.23 53.25
C TRP A 292 53.55 -32.06 51.95
N ALA A 293 54.32 -31.65 50.93
CA ALA A 293 54.44 -32.34 49.64
C ALA A 293 55.63 -33.32 49.58
N GLN A 294 56.12 -33.79 50.74
CA GLN A 294 57.24 -34.73 50.87
C GLN A 294 56.96 -35.81 51.94
N GLU A 295 55.95 -36.63 51.71
CA GLU A 295 55.73 -37.92 52.39
C GLU A 295 55.10 -38.94 51.42
#